data_AF-A0A482TTV9-F1
#
_entry.id   AF-A0A482TTV9-F1
#
_cell.length_a   1.000
_cell.length_b   1.000
_cell.length_c   1.000
_cell.angle_alpha   90.00
_cell.angle_beta   90.00
_cell.angle_gamma   90.00
#
_symmetry.space_group_name_H-M   'P 1'
#
loop_
_entity.id
_entity.type
_entity.pdbx_description
1 polymer ?
#
loop_
_entity_poly.entity_id
_entity_poly.type
_entity_poly.pdbx_seq_one_letter_code
_entity_poly.pdbx_strand_id
1 'polypeptide(L)'
;MRRTNTFAVRPLSDADERLLLDLLDASASLWNELNYERRQQFFDGDSVWDTADYRKQYVDVLGSATAQQVIRKNKSAWQSFFAARENGEDTAPPGYWGNEDDGRELRTYIRNDQYTLETGDRSRLEIPVGQQLKDEYGLGYHDRLRLEVAGDPKWDG
;
A
#
# COMPACT_ATOMS: atom_id res chain seq x y z
N MET A 1 -2.28 14.82 -17.61
CA MET A 1 -1.14 14.69 -16.69
C MET A 1 -1.67 14.77 -15.26
N ARG A 2 -1.42 13.76 -14.40
CA ARG A 2 -1.81 13.82 -12.98
C ARG A 2 -0.73 14.61 -12.23
N ARG A 3 -1.14 15.59 -11.42
CA ARG A 3 -0.24 16.32 -10.52
C ARG A 3 0.16 15.39 -9.37
N THR A 4 1.43 15.39 -9.00
CA THR A 4 1.98 14.54 -7.93
C THR A 4 3.01 15.33 -7.15
N ASN A 5 2.90 15.28 -5.82
CA ASN A 5 3.90 15.78 -4.88
C ASN A 5 4.64 14.58 -4.28
N THR A 6 5.96 14.73 -4.09
CA THR A 6 6.82 13.72 -3.48
C THR A 6 7.49 14.35 -2.28
N PHE A 7 7.46 13.64 -1.16
CA PHE A 7 8.02 14.09 0.11
C PHE A 7 8.96 13.03 0.66
N ALA A 8 10.00 13.46 1.37
CA ALA A 8 10.76 12.57 2.23
C ALA A 8 10.06 12.51 3.60
N VAL A 9 9.89 11.31 4.14
CA VAL A 9 9.33 11.10 5.48
C VAL A 9 10.41 10.59 6.42
N ARG A 10 10.33 10.98 7.70
CA ARG A 10 11.25 10.51 8.75
C ARG A 10 10.47 10.02 9.98
N PRO A 11 10.72 8.79 10.44
CA PRO A 11 10.24 8.32 11.73
C PRO A 11 10.76 9.19 12.88
N LEU A 12 9.99 9.30 13.96
CA LEU A 12 10.38 10.07 15.15
C LEU A 12 11.26 9.24 16.10
N SER A 13 11.26 7.92 15.94
CA SER A 13 12.01 6.97 16.76
C SER A 13 12.31 5.70 15.97
N ASP A 14 13.26 4.88 16.48
CA ASP A 14 13.55 3.56 15.92
C ASP A 14 12.31 2.63 15.96
N ALA A 15 11.42 2.82 16.92
CA ALA A 15 10.16 2.08 17.02
C ALA A 15 9.19 2.47 15.89
N ASP A 16 9.07 3.77 15.60
CA ASP A 16 8.27 4.26 14.48
C ASP A 16 8.81 3.80 13.13
N GLU A 17 10.14 3.68 13.01
CA GLU A 17 10.79 3.15 11.80
C GLU A 17 10.40 1.69 11.58
N ARG A 18 10.53 0.85 12.62
CA ARG A 18 10.15 -0.57 12.54
C ARG A 18 8.66 -0.73 12.26
N LEU A 19 7.81 0.04 12.94
CA LEU A 19 6.36 0.05 12.69
C LEU A 19 6.06 0.37 11.21
N LEU A 20 6.70 1.41 10.66
CA LEU A 20 6.54 1.79 9.27
C LEU A 20 6.96 0.64 8.34
N LEU A 21 8.12 0.01 8.60
CA LEU A 21 8.62 -1.10 7.81
C LEU A 21 7.67 -2.29 7.85
N ASP A 22 7.16 -2.68 9.02
CA ASP A 22 6.21 -3.79 9.16
C ASP A 22 4.90 -3.52 8.41
N LEU A 23 4.40 -2.28 8.47
CA LEU A 23 3.20 -1.87 7.73
C LEU A 23 3.41 -1.94 6.21
N LEU A 24 4.57 -1.50 5.72
CA LEU A 24 4.91 -1.54 4.30
C LEU A 24 5.15 -2.98 3.82
N ASP A 25 5.77 -3.80 4.65
CA ASP A 25 6.04 -5.21 4.37
C ASP A 25 4.75 -6.04 4.28
N ALA A 26 3.83 -5.82 5.22
CA ALA A 26 2.51 -6.42 5.19
C ALA A 26 1.69 -5.96 3.96
N SER A 27 1.86 -4.70 3.53
CA SER A 27 1.23 -4.20 2.31
C SER A 27 1.78 -4.89 1.06
N ALA A 28 3.10 -5.13 1.00
CA ALA A 28 3.74 -5.87 -0.08
C ALA A 28 3.34 -7.35 -0.11
N SER A 29 3.24 -7.98 1.06
CA SER A 29 2.77 -9.36 1.20
C SER A 29 1.33 -9.52 0.68
N LEU A 30 0.43 -8.63 1.10
CA LEU A 30 -0.95 -8.59 0.62
C LEU A 30 -1.02 -8.42 -0.91
N TRP A 31 -0.23 -7.50 -1.48
CA TRP A 31 -0.19 -7.34 -2.93
C TRP A 31 0.29 -8.63 -3.62
N ASN A 32 1.39 -9.22 -3.12
CA ASN A 32 2.05 -10.34 -3.76
C ASN A 32 1.22 -11.62 -3.72
N GLU A 33 0.62 -11.95 -2.58
CA GLU A 33 -0.21 -13.15 -2.43
C GLU A 33 -1.48 -13.07 -3.28
N LEU A 34 -2.20 -11.94 -3.20
CA LEU A 34 -3.37 -11.71 -4.06
C LEU A 34 -2.99 -11.78 -5.54
N ASN A 35 -1.86 -11.16 -5.91
CA ASN A 35 -1.43 -11.15 -7.31
C ASN A 35 -0.95 -12.52 -7.77
N TYR A 36 -0.36 -13.32 -6.89
CA TYR A 36 0.04 -14.68 -7.18
C TYR A 36 -1.19 -15.52 -7.55
N GLU A 37 -2.23 -15.53 -6.71
CA GLU A 37 -3.47 -16.28 -6.97
C GLU A 37 -4.10 -15.87 -8.30
N ARG A 38 -4.22 -14.55 -8.56
CA ARG A 38 -4.77 -14.05 -9.83
C ARG A 38 -3.94 -14.44 -11.04
N ARG A 39 -2.61 -14.47 -10.92
CA ARG A 39 -1.74 -14.91 -12.01
C ARG A 39 -1.94 -16.40 -12.30
N GLN A 40 -2.03 -17.25 -11.27
CA GLN A 40 -2.35 -18.67 -11.46
C GLN A 40 -3.68 -18.81 -12.20
N GLN A 41 -4.75 -18.18 -11.70
CA GLN A 41 -6.07 -18.18 -12.34
C GLN A 41 -6.01 -17.71 -13.80
N PHE A 42 -5.30 -16.61 -14.07
CA PHE A 42 -5.17 -16.09 -15.43
C PHE A 42 -4.50 -17.08 -16.40
N PHE A 43 -3.43 -17.77 -15.96
CA PHE A 43 -2.72 -18.73 -16.80
C PHE A 43 -3.45 -20.06 -16.93
N ASP A 44 -4.28 -20.41 -15.95
CA ASP A 44 -5.15 -21.58 -15.99
C ASP A 44 -6.45 -21.34 -16.79
N GLY A 45 -6.70 -20.10 -17.21
CA GLY A 45 -7.89 -19.71 -17.98
C GLY A 45 -9.13 -19.37 -17.12
N ASP A 46 -8.93 -19.25 -15.81
CA ASP A 46 -9.96 -18.92 -14.83
C ASP A 46 -10.16 -17.40 -14.63
N SER A 47 -11.24 -17.05 -13.94
CA SER A 47 -11.55 -15.68 -13.54
C SER A 47 -10.57 -15.17 -12.48
N VAL A 48 -9.87 -14.07 -12.77
CA VAL A 48 -8.97 -13.38 -11.82
C VAL A 48 -9.71 -12.61 -10.71
N TRP A 49 -11.04 -12.63 -10.71
CA TRP A 49 -11.86 -11.85 -9.77
C TRP A 49 -12.28 -12.65 -8.54
N ASP A 50 -12.22 -13.97 -8.64
CA ASP A 50 -12.70 -14.89 -7.63
C ASP A 50 -11.52 -15.35 -6.77
N THR A 51 -11.11 -14.50 -5.84
CA THR A 51 -9.96 -14.76 -4.97
C THR A 51 -10.35 -15.02 -3.52
N ALA A 52 -9.45 -15.61 -2.75
CA ALA A 52 -9.57 -15.64 -1.29
C ALA A 52 -9.76 -14.23 -0.68
N ASP A 53 -10.36 -14.17 0.51
CA ASP A 53 -10.57 -12.91 1.23
C ASP A 53 -9.30 -12.49 2.00
N TYR A 54 -8.27 -12.07 1.26
CA TYR A 54 -7.00 -11.60 1.83
C TYR A 54 -7.18 -10.43 2.80
N ARG A 55 -8.27 -9.65 2.71
CA ARG A 55 -8.52 -8.56 3.67
C ARG A 55 -8.55 -9.10 5.10
N LYS A 56 -9.15 -10.27 5.34
CA LYS A 56 -9.25 -10.86 6.69
C LYS A 56 -7.90 -11.19 7.29
N GLN A 57 -6.91 -11.52 6.46
CA GLN A 57 -5.55 -11.87 6.92
C GLN A 57 -4.74 -10.64 7.32
N TYR A 58 -5.00 -9.49 6.67
CA TYR A 58 -4.17 -8.29 6.82
C TYR A 58 -4.84 -7.13 7.57
N VAL A 59 -6.13 -7.25 7.91
CA VAL A 59 -6.88 -6.17 8.56
C VAL A 59 -6.32 -5.79 9.93
N ASP A 60 -5.79 -6.74 10.67
CA ASP A 60 -5.27 -6.50 12.02
C ASP A 60 -3.92 -5.76 11.97
N VAL A 61 -3.15 -5.91 10.90
CA VAL A 61 -1.85 -5.24 10.70
C VAL A 61 -2.00 -3.91 9.97
N LEU A 62 -2.71 -3.89 8.84
CA LEU A 62 -2.84 -2.71 7.97
C LEU A 62 -3.99 -1.77 8.35
N GLY A 63 -4.98 -2.29 9.07
CA GLY A 63 -6.29 -1.67 9.19
C GLY A 63 -7.15 -1.88 7.94
N SER A 64 -8.47 -1.85 8.15
CA SER A 64 -9.44 -2.18 7.09
C SER A 64 -9.31 -1.29 5.85
N ALA A 65 -9.09 0.01 6.03
CA ALA A 65 -9.07 0.96 4.92
C ALA A 65 -7.84 0.74 4.02
N THR A 66 -6.66 0.53 4.61
CA THR A 66 -5.40 0.28 3.88
C THR A 66 -5.46 -1.05 3.15
N ALA A 67 -5.88 -2.14 3.81
CA ALA A 67 -6.00 -3.45 3.18
C ALA A 67 -6.96 -3.42 1.96
N GLN A 68 -8.14 -2.81 2.12
CA GLN A 68 -9.08 -2.62 1.00
C GLN A 68 -8.49 -1.80 -0.13
N GLN A 69 -7.73 -0.75 0.19
CA GLN A 69 -7.15 0.14 -0.80
C GLN A 69 -6.04 -0.54 -1.61
N VAL A 70 -5.23 -1.40 -1.00
CA VAL A 70 -4.25 -2.25 -1.72
C VAL A 70 -4.95 -3.23 -2.66
N ILE A 71 -5.96 -3.96 -2.18
CA ILE A 71 -6.77 -4.89 -3.00
C ILE A 71 -7.40 -4.17 -4.19
N ARG A 72 -7.96 -2.97 -3.95
CA ARG A 72 -8.57 -2.16 -5.00
C ARG A 72 -7.55 -1.73 -6.06
N LYS A 73 -6.34 -1.35 -5.65
CA LYS A 73 -5.27 -0.96 -6.58
C LYS A 73 -4.75 -2.14 -7.38
N ASN A 74 -4.66 -3.32 -6.77
CA ASN A 74 -4.35 -4.54 -7.50
C ASN A 74 -5.44 -4.86 -8.54
N LYS A 75 -6.73 -4.73 -8.17
CA LYS A 75 -7.85 -4.85 -9.13
C LYS A 75 -7.73 -3.86 -10.29
N SER A 76 -7.41 -2.60 -10.00
CA SER A 76 -7.19 -1.60 -11.06
C SER A 76 -6.03 -1.95 -11.98
N ALA A 77 -4.93 -2.52 -11.47
CA ALA A 77 -3.81 -2.96 -12.29
C ALA A 77 -4.22 -4.07 -13.28
N TRP A 78 -5.01 -5.06 -12.82
CA TRP A 78 -5.57 -6.09 -13.68
C TRP A 78 -6.54 -5.54 -14.74
N GLN A 79 -7.41 -4.61 -14.36
CA GLN A 79 -8.30 -3.93 -15.31
C GLN A 79 -7.52 -3.17 -16.38
N SER A 80 -6.46 -2.46 -16.00
CA SER A 80 -5.58 -1.78 -16.95
C SER A 80 -4.85 -2.75 -17.88
N PHE A 81 -4.39 -3.89 -17.37
CA PHE A 81 -3.77 -4.94 -18.18
C PHE A 81 -4.73 -5.48 -19.25
N PHE A 82 -5.98 -5.80 -18.89
CA PHE A 82 -6.98 -6.27 -19.87
C PHE A 82 -7.31 -5.22 -20.91
N ALA A 83 -7.50 -3.95 -20.50
CA ALA A 83 -7.73 -2.85 -21.43
C ALA A 83 -6.57 -2.67 -22.43
N ALA A 84 -5.32 -2.79 -21.98
CA ALA A 84 -4.15 -2.73 -22.85
C ALA A 84 -4.14 -3.89 -23.87
N ARG A 85 -4.44 -5.12 -23.43
CA ARG A 85 -4.55 -6.29 -24.31
C ARG A 85 -5.65 -6.14 -25.37
N GLU A 86 -6.81 -5.58 -24.99
CA GLU A 86 -7.90 -5.29 -25.92
C GLU A 86 -7.49 -4.28 -27.01
N ASN A 87 -6.58 -3.35 -26.68
CA ASN A 87 -5.99 -2.40 -27.63
C ASN A 87 -4.85 -2.99 -28.48
N GLY A 88 -4.53 -4.28 -28.31
CA GLY A 88 -3.45 -4.95 -29.05
C GLY A 88 -2.04 -4.66 -28.52
N GLU A 89 -1.92 -4.10 -27.31
CA GLU A 89 -0.62 -3.87 -26.68
C GLU A 89 -0.06 -5.17 -26.08
N ASP A 90 1.22 -5.46 -26.34
CA ASP A 90 1.94 -6.57 -25.72
C ASP A 90 2.41 -6.15 -24.32
N THR A 91 1.50 -6.26 -23.35
CA THR A 91 1.75 -5.92 -21.94
C THR A 91 1.78 -7.19 -21.10
N ALA A 92 2.68 -7.25 -20.12
CA ALA A 92 2.73 -8.34 -19.15
C ALA A 92 1.66 -8.18 -18.05
N PRO A 93 1.13 -9.28 -17.46
CA PRO A 93 0.23 -9.18 -16.32
C PRO A 93 0.91 -8.49 -15.13
N PRO A 94 0.13 -7.91 -14.19
CA PRO A 94 0.68 -7.19 -13.04
C PRO A 94 1.79 -7.97 -12.31
N GLY A 95 2.87 -7.27 -11.99
CA GLY A 95 4.05 -7.83 -11.31
C GLY A 95 3.92 -7.87 -9.78
N TYR A 96 4.91 -8.46 -9.15
CA TYR A 96 5.09 -8.47 -7.69
C TYR A 96 5.80 -7.19 -7.22
N TRP A 97 5.61 -6.83 -5.95
CA TRP A 97 6.38 -5.77 -5.28
C TRP A 97 7.67 -6.38 -4.74
N GLY A 98 8.72 -6.30 -5.55
CA GLY A 98 10.02 -6.92 -5.28
C GLY A 98 10.13 -8.36 -5.79
N ASN A 99 11.24 -9.00 -5.45
CA ASN A 99 11.59 -10.36 -5.87
C ASN A 99 12.49 -11.03 -4.80
N GLU A 100 12.90 -12.28 -5.05
CA GLU A 100 13.71 -13.04 -4.09
C GLU A 100 15.15 -12.53 -3.98
N ASP A 101 15.72 -12.00 -5.07
CA ASP A 101 17.11 -11.54 -5.14
C ASP A 101 17.31 -10.16 -4.48
N ASP A 102 16.38 -9.24 -4.74
CA ASP A 102 16.41 -7.82 -4.33
C ASP A 102 15.57 -7.55 -3.08
N GLY A 103 14.78 -8.53 -2.63
CA GLY A 103 13.80 -8.38 -1.56
C GLY A 103 12.51 -7.67 -2.00
N ARG A 104 11.63 -7.39 -1.03
CA ARG A 104 10.32 -6.77 -1.27
C ARG A 104 10.44 -5.26 -1.54
N GLU A 105 9.67 -4.76 -2.51
CA GLU A 105 9.48 -3.32 -2.68
C GLU A 105 8.50 -2.83 -1.60
N LEU A 106 9.05 -2.18 -0.55
CA LEU A 106 8.26 -1.65 0.56
C LEU A 106 7.37 -0.49 0.11
N ARG A 107 6.08 -0.77 -0.01
CA ARG A 107 5.12 0.15 -0.59
C ARG A 107 3.74 -0.06 -0.01
N THR A 108 2.95 1.01 0.07
CA THR A 108 1.53 0.91 0.40
C THR A 108 0.69 1.93 -0.37
N TYR A 109 -0.63 1.78 -0.27
CA TYR A 109 -1.58 2.76 -0.77
C TYR A 109 -2.57 3.13 0.33
N ILE A 110 -2.61 4.41 0.66
CA ILE A 110 -3.52 4.96 1.68
C ILE A 110 -4.53 5.87 0.98
N ARG A 111 -5.78 5.81 1.42
CA ARG A 111 -6.85 6.66 0.88
C ARG A 111 -6.65 8.10 1.37
N ASN A 112 -6.96 9.09 0.52
CA ASN A 112 -6.65 10.50 0.78
C ASN A 112 -7.40 11.10 1.98
N ASP A 113 -8.52 10.53 2.36
CA ASP A 113 -9.34 10.85 3.54
C ASP A 113 -8.96 10.01 4.77
N GLN A 114 -7.92 9.17 4.70
CA GLN A 114 -7.48 8.32 5.80
C GLN A 114 -6.14 8.74 6.39
N TYR A 115 -5.38 9.60 5.71
CA TYR A 115 -4.17 10.22 6.27
C TYR A 115 -4.39 11.71 6.50
N THR A 116 -3.56 12.30 7.36
CA THR A 116 -3.42 13.74 7.50
C THR A 116 -2.03 14.14 7.01
N LEU A 117 -1.96 15.14 6.14
CA LEU A 117 -0.71 15.77 5.73
C LEU A 117 -0.79 17.25 6.09
N GLU A 118 0.09 17.70 6.98
CA GLU A 118 0.29 19.11 7.28
C GLU A 118 1.65 19.54 6.75
N THR A 119 1.69 20.69 6.06
CA THR A 119 2.91 21.28 5.48
C THR A 119 3.10 22.70 6.00
N GLY A 120 4.33 23.08 6.32
CA GLY A 120 4.70 24.35 6.95
C GLY A 120 5.78 24.15 8.01
N ASP A 121 5.79 25.00 9.05
CA ASP A 121 6.84 24.97 10.09
C ASP A 121 6.96 23.62 10.83
N ARG A 122 5.86 22.87 10.95
CA ARG A 122 5.80 21.54 11.59
C ARG A 122 5.17 20.51 10.66
N SER A 123 5.82 20.33 9.52
CA SER A 123 5.37 19.41 8.47
C SER A 123 5.33 17.95 8.97
N ARG A 124 4.18 17.30 8.82
CA ARG A 124 3.99 15.91 9.27
C ARG A 124 2.97 15.15 8.45
N LEU A 125 3.16 13.84 8.41
CA LEU A 125 2.24 12.86 7.83
C LEU A 125 1.78 11.91 8.94
N GLU A 126 0.47 11.73 9.07
CA GLU A 126 -0.14 10.80 10.03
C GLU A 126 -0.96 9.74 9.29
N ILE A 127 -0.58 8.48 9.41
CA ILE A 127 -1.18 7.36 8.68
C ILE A 127 -1.84 6.34 9.60
N PRO A 128 -2.92 5.67 9.14
CA PRO A 128 -3.59 4.65 9.94
C PRO A 128 -2.73 3.38 10.03
N VAL A 129 -2.88 2.69 11.16
CA VAL A 129 -2.18 1.45 11.51
C VAL A 129 -3.22 0.48 12.06
N GLY A 130 -3.07 -0.82 11.76
CA GLY A 130 -3.95 -1.86 12.29
C GLY A 130 -3.76 -2.10 13.79
N GLN A 131 -4.75 -2.70 14.44
CA GLN A 131 -4.76 -2.85 15.90
C GLN A 131 -3.59 -3.70 16.42
N GLN A 132 -3.18 -4.73 15.69
CA GLN A 132 -2.07 -5.59 16.09
C GLN A 132 -0.76 -4.80 16.20
N LEU A 133 -0.41 -4.00 15.19
CA LEU A 133 0.78 -3.17 15.24
C LEU A 133 0.65 -2.06 16.30
N LYS A 134 -0.57 -1.56 16.54
CA LYS A 134 -0.78 -0.60 17.63
C LYS A 134 -0.46 -1.21 18.98
N ASP A 135 -0.95 -2.41 19.24
CA ASP A 135 -0.70 -3.12 20.50
C ASP A 135 0.79 -3.45 20.67
N GLU A 136 1.46 -3.87 19.60
CA GLU A 136 2.89 -4.21 19.59
C GLU A 136 3.79 -3.00 19.87
N TYR A 137 3.48 -1.85 19.28
CA TYR A 137 4.29 -0.65 19.36
C TYR A 137 3.79 0.38 20.39
N GLY A 138 2.74 0.05 21.15
CA GLY A 138 2.22 0.88 22.24
C GLY A 138 1.43 2.11 21.81
N LEU A 139 0.79 2.07 20.63
CA LEU A 139 -0.11 3.13 20.16
C LEU A 139 -1.52 2.95 20.74
N GLY A 140 -2.16 4.06 21.09
CA GLY A 140 -3.57 4.08 21.48
C GLY A 140 -4.51 3.72 20.33
N TYR A 141 -5.75 3.36 20.67
CA TYR A 141 -6.77 2.95 19.69
C TYR A 141 -7.01 4.00 18.58
N HIS A 142 -6.96 5.29 18.92
CA HIS A 142 -7.13 6.38 17.96
C HIS A 142 -5.81 6.91 17.38
N ASP A 143 -4.68 6.41 17.86
CA ASP A 143 -3.39 6.90 17.44
C ASP A 143 -3.07 6.46 16.02
N ARG A 144 -2.19 7.23 15.40
CA ARG A 144 -1.70 7.06 14.04
C ARG A 144 -0.18 7.12 14.08
N LEU A 145 0.47 6.41 13.16
CA LEU A 145 1.91 6.57 12.97
C LEU A 145 2.16 7.98 12.43
N ARG A 146 2.95 8.76 13.17
CA ARG A 146 3.34 10.11 12.80
C ARG A 146 4.77 10.13 12.27
N LEU A 147 4.94 10.73 11.11
CA LEU A 147 6.22 10.89 10.42
C LEU A 147 6.47 12.38 10.18
N GLU A 148 7.70 12.85 10.36
CA GLU A 148 8.09 14.18 9.90
C GLU A 148 8.17 14.20 8.38
N VAL A 149 7.73 15.28 7.77
CA VAL A 149 7.74 15.47 6.32
C VAL A 149 8.75 16.54 5.95
N ALA A 150 9.66 16.21 5.03
CA ALA A 150 10.61 17.14 4.47
C ALA A 150 10.36 17.32 2.96
N GLY A 151 10.37 18.59 2.53
CA GLY A 151 10.15 19.01 1.14
C GLY A 151 8.92 19.90 0.99
N ASP A 152 8.94 20.74 -0.05
CA ASP A 152 7.86 21.67 -0.36
C ASP A 152 6.89 21.06 -1.39
N PRO A 153 5.56 21.24 -1.22
CA PRO A 153 4.62 20.82 -2.23
C PRO A 153 4.87 21.58 -3.54
N LYS A 154 5.00 20.84 -4.65
CA LYS A 154 5.09 21.44 -5.98
C LYS A 154 3.75 21.96 -6.49
N TRP A 155 2.67 21.37 -5.99
CA TRP A 155 1.30 21.71 -6.36
C TRP A 155 0.49 21.90 -5.09
N ASP A 156 -0.22 23.02 -5.02
CA ASP A 156 -1.27 23.23 -4.02
C ASP A 156 -2.46 22.32 -4.36
N GLY A 157 -2.98 21.66 -3.32
CA GLY A 157 -4.07 20.68 -3.39
C GLY A 157 -5.41 21.30 -3.78
#